data_AF-A0A0Q8XWA9-F1
#
_entry.id   AF-A0A0Q8XWA9-F1
#
_cell.length_a   1.000
_cell.length_b   1.000
_cell.length_c   1.000
_cell.angle_alpha   90.00
_cell.angle_beta   90.00
_cell.angle_gamma   90.00
#
_symmetry.space_group_name_H-M   'P 1'
#
loop_
_entity.id
_entity.type
_entity.pdbx_description
1 polymer ?
#
loop_
_entity_poly.entity_id
_entity_poly.type
_entity_poly.pdbx_seq_one_letter_code
_entity_poly.pdbx_strand_id
1 'polypeptide(L)'
;MLLGFLLWLQHGQIASQDLAIKAYGQIIKNQASDLATLADRMTGQRRDLVQLERTQDDFRNALDQRTFDIERLKNENPEVRSWADTLLPDPVARLRQRPALTGSAAYAEYLRTRDAVQPAGGGATHGRRPGAAD
;
A
#
# COMPACT_ATOMS: atom_id res chain seq x y z
N MET A 1 -22.66 -43.95 -73.35
CA MET A 1 -21.58 -44.40 -72.44
C MET A 1 -20.67 -43.25 -72.02
N LEU A 2 -20.05 -42.49 -72.94
CA LEU A 2 -19.12 -41.39 -72.59
C LEU A 2 -19.76 -40.20 -71.84
N LEU A 3 -21.00 -39.83 -72.18
CA LEU A 3 -21.75 -38.76 -71.50
C LEU A 3 -21.99 -39.04 -70.00
N GLY A 4 -22.20 -40.31 -69.62
CA GLY A 4 -22.41 -40.69 -68.22
C GLY A 4 -21.14 -40.65 -67.38
N PHE A 5 -19.99 -41.00 -67.98
CA PHE A 5 -18.68 -40.90 -67.32
C PHE A 5 -18.30 -39.44 -67.05
N LEU A 6 -18.59 -38.55 -68.01
CA LEU A 6 -18.32 -37.13 -67.88
C LEU A 6 -19.22 -36.46 -66.83
N LEU A 7 -20.49 -36.87 -66.75
CA LEU A 7 -21.42 -36.44 -65.69
C LEU A 7 -20.97 -36.91 -64.31
N TRP A 8 -20.48 -38.15 -64.19
CA TRP A 8 -20.00 -38.70 -62.92
C TRP A 8 -18.72 -38.00 -62.44
N LEU A 9 -17.79 -37.72 -63.37
CA LEU A 9 -16.58 -36.96 -63.08
C LEU A 9 -16.90 -35.53 -62.61
N GLN A 10 -17.87 -34.88 -63.26
CA GLN A 10 -18.37 -33.55 -62.85
C GLN A 10 -19.03 -33.60 -61.47
N HIS A 11 -19.80 -34.65 -61.18
CA HIS A 11 -20.46 -34.82 -59.88
C HIS A 11 -19.45 -34.97 -58.73
N GLY A 12 -18.35 -35.68 -58.98
CA GLY A 12 -17.25 -35.80 -58.02
C GLY A 12 -16.58 -34.47 -57.69
N GLN A 13 -16.49 -33.54 -58.66
CA GLN A 13 -15.91 -32.22 -58.43
C GLN A 13 -16.83 -31.28 -57.66
N ILE A 14 -18.15 -31.42 -57.79
CA ILE A 14 -19.11 -30.62 -57.01
C ILE A 14 -19.09 -31.05 -55.54
N ALA A 15 -18.99 -32.36 -55.28
CA ALA A 15 -18.89 -32.89 -53.93
C ALA A 15 -17.59 -32.46 -53.22
N SER A 16 -16.46 -32.40 -53.93
CA SER A 16 -15.21 -31.91 -53.36
C SER A 16 -15.21 -30.40 -53.11
N GLN A 17 -15.88 -29.62 -53.97
CA GLN A 17 -16.08 -28.19 -53.75
C GLN A 17 -16.95 -27.87 -52.54
N ASP A 18 -18.03 -28.63 -52.30
CA ASP A 18 -18.88 -28.46 -51.12
C ASP A 18 -18.12 -28.74 -49.80
N LEU A 19 -17.27 -29.77 -49.81
CA LEU A 19 -16.37 -30.06 -48.68
C LEU A 19 -15.37 -28.91 -48.44
N ALA A 20 -14.79 -28.35 -49.51
CA ALA A 20 -13.89 -27.21 -49.41
C ALA A 20 -14.60 -25.97 -48.84
N ILE A 21 -15.79 -25.64 -49.34
CA ILE A 21 -16.60 -24.51 -48.84
C ILE A 21 -16.94 -24.69 -47.35
N LYS A 22 -17.32 -25.91 -46.93
CA LYS A 22 -17.56 -26.23 -45.52
C LYS A 22 -16.29 -26.06 -44.68
N ALA A 23 -15.15 -26.54 -45.16
CA ALA A 23 -13.87 -26.38 -44.48
C ALA A 23 -13.49 -24.91 -44.32
N TYR A 24 -13.60 -24.11 -45.38
CA TYR A 24 -13.36 -22.66 -45.31
C TYR A 24 -14.34 -21.97 -44.35
N GLY A 25 -15.62 -22.35 -44.37
CA GLY A 25 -16.61 -21.83 -43.42
C GLY A 25 -16.27 -22.14 -41.96
N GLN A 26 -15.75 -23.33 -41.68
CA GLN A 26 -15.27 -23.69 -40.33
C GLN A 26 -14.04 -22.88 -39.93
N ILE A 27 -13.08 -22.70 -40.85
CA ILE A 27 -11.89 -21.86 -40.60
C ILE A 27 -12.30 -20.43 -40.26
N ILE A 28 -13.22 -19.84 -41.03
CA ILE A 28 -13.71 -18.48 -40.78
C ILE A 28 -14.40 -18.39 -39.42
N LYS A 29 -15.21 -19.38 -39.05
CA LYS A 29 -15.85 -19.42 -37.72
C LYS A 29 -14.83 -19.48 -36.58
N ASN A 30 -13.82 -20.33 -36.71
CA ASN A 30 -12.76 -20.45 -35.71
C ASN A 30 -11.96 -19.15 -35.61
N GLN A 31 -11.60 -18.54 -36.75
CA GLN A 31 -10.93 -17.23 -36.76
C GLN A 31 -11.79 -16.15 -36.12
N ALA A 32 -13.10 -16.14 -36.35
CA ALA A 32 -14.01 -15.18 -35.72
C ALA A 32 -14.07 -15.38 -34.20
N SER A 33 -14.12 -16.62 -33.71
CA SER A 33 -14.08 -16.89 -32.27
C SER A 33 -12.74 -16.52 -31.63
N ASP A 34 -11.63 -16.74 -32.35
CA ASP A 34 -10.30 -16.38 -31.87
C ASP A 34 -10.13 -14.86 -31.78
N LEU A 35 -10.60 -14.13 -32.79
CA LEU A 35 -10.63 -12.67 -32.80
C LEU A 35 -11.50 -12.11 -31.67
N ALA A 36 -12.68 -12.69 -31.44
CA ALA A 36 -13.55 -12.31 -30.33
C ALA A 36 -12.84 -12.52 -28.97
N THR A 37 -12.17 -13.66 -28.80
CA THR A 37 -11.40 -13.97 -27.59
C THR A 37 -10.25 -12.98 -27.39
N LEU A 38 -9.52 -12.64 -28.45
CA LEU A 38 -8.43 -11.66 -28.39
C LEU A 38 -8.94 -10.25 -28.05
N ALA A 39 -10.08 -9.84 -28.64
CA ALA A 39 -10.70 -8.56 -28.35
C ALA A 39 -11.17 -8.46 -26.88
N ASP A 40 -11.75 -9.53 -26.33
CA ASP A 40 -12.14 -9.58 -24.93
C ASP A 40 -10.92 -9.46 -24.00
N ARG A 41 -9.83 -10.20 -24.30
CA ARG A 41 -8.56 -10.10 -23.57
C ARG A 41 -7.98 -8.69 -23.61
N MET A 42 -7.94 -8.06 -24.78
CA MET A 42 -7.46 -6.66 -24.90
C MET A 42 -8.34 -5.68 -24.12
N THR A 43 -9.65 -5.90 -24.10
CA THR A 43 -10.59 -5.08 -23.32
C THR A 43 -10.39 -5.26 -21.82
N GLY A 44 -10.12 -6.49 -21.36
CA GLY A 44 -9.71 -6.78 -19.99
C GLY A 44 -8.41 -6.08 -19.62
N GLN A 45 -7.35 -6.26 -20.43
CA GLN A 45 -6.07 -5.60 -20.21
C GLN A 45 -6.16 -4.07 -20.13
N ARG A 46 -6.96 -3.44 -21.01
CA ARG A 46 -7.18 -1.99 -20.95
C ARG A 46 -7.86 -1.57 -19.64
N ARG A 47 -8.83 -2.34 -19.14
CA ARG A 47 -9.47 -2.07 -17.85
C ARG A 47 -8.46 -2.17 -16.71
N ASP A 48 -7.62 -3.20 -16.72
CA ASP A 48 -6.60 -3.41 -15.68
C ASP A 48 -5.56 -2.28 -15.68
N LEU A 49 -5.12 -1.82 -16.86
CA LEU A 49 -4.20 -0.69 -16.99
C LEU A 49 -4.80 0.61 -16.42
N VAL A 50 -6.06 0.91 -16.74
CA VAL A 50 -6.76 2.09 -16.21
C VAL A 50 -6.92 2.00 -14.69
N GLN A 51 -7.19 0.81 -14.14
CA GLN A 51 -7.26 0.62 -12.68
C GLN A 51 -5.90 0.82 -12.01
N LEU A 52 -4.83 0.33 -12.64
CA LEU A 52 -3.47 0.52 -12.14
C LEU A 52 -3.04 1.99 -12.17
N GLU A 53 -3.41 2.72 -13.21
CA GLU A 53 -3.17 4.16 -13.32
C GLU A 53 -3.90 4.93 -12.21
N ARG A 54 -5.20 4.67 -12.01
CA ARG A 54 -5.97 5.27 -10.90
C ARG A 54 -5.35 4.96 -9.55
N THR A 55 -4.96 3.71 -9.33
CA THR A 55 -4.32 3.30 -8.07
C THR A 55 -3.00 4.04 -7.84
N GLN A 56 -2.19 4.23 -8.89
CA GLN A 56 -0.96 5.01 -8.78
C GLN A 56 -1.22 6.48 -8.47
N ASP A 57 -2.24 7.08 -9.08
CA ASP A 57 -2.60 8.47 -8.82
C ASP A 57 -3.15 8.66 -7.41
N ASP A 58 -3.95 7.72 -6.90
CA ASP A 58 -4.40 7.70 -5.51
C ASP A 58 -3.22 7.62 -4.54
N PHE A 59 -2.23 6.77 -4.82
CA PHE A 59 -1.01 6.69 -4.01
C PHE A 59 -0.20 7.98 -4.05
N ARG A 60 -0.04 8.61 -5.22
CA ARG A 60 0.65 9.91 -5.35
C ARG A 60 -0.06 10.98 -4.53
N ASN A 61 -1.37 11.11 -4.68
CA ASN A 61 -2.17 12.06 -3.92
C ASN A 61 -2.06 11.84 -2.41
N ALA A 62 -2.08 10.58 -1.96
CA ALA A 62 -1.89 10.25 -0.56
C ALA A 62 -0.50 10.62 -0.04
N LEU A 63 0.56 10.42 -0.83
CA LEU A 63 1.93 10.81 -0.47
C LEU A 63 2.09 12.33 -0.40
N ASP A 64 1.51 13.07 -1.35
CA ASP A 64 1.53 14.53 -1.35
C ASP A 64 0.79 15.08 -0.12
N GLN A 65 -0.38 14.53 0.20
CA GLN A 65 -1.12 14.89 1.41
C GLN A 65 -0.31 14.61 2.68
N ARG A 66 0.31 13.43 2.79
CA ARG A 66 1.17 13.09 3.93
C ARG A 66 2.34 14.05 4.09
N THR A 67 2.96 14.42 2.98
CA THR A 67 4.10 15.35 2.99
C THR A 67 3.65 16.73 3.44
N PHE A 68 2.53 17.22 2.89
CA PHE A 68 1.91 18.47 3.31
C PHE A 68 1.55 18.45 4.80
N ASP A 69 0.91 17.38 5.30
CA ASP A 69 0.53 17.26 6.70
C ASP A 69 1.74 17.25 7.64
N ILE A 70 2.82 16.55 7.27
CA ILE A 70 4.08 16.55 8.04
C ILE A 70 4.69 17.94 8.06
N GLU A 71 4.72 18.63 6.93
CA GLU A 71 5.28 19.98 6.82
C GLU A 71 4.46 20.99 7.61
N ARG A 72 3.13 20.88 7.54
CA ARG A 72 2.19 21.64 8.36
C ARG A 72 2.42 21.39 9.83
N LEU A 73 2.45 20.13 10.28
CA LEU A 73 2.71 19.77 11.68
C LEU A 73 4.08 20.28 12.16
N LYS A 74 5.10 20.25 11.31
CA LYS A 74 6.43 20.80 11.60
C LYS A 74 6.40 22.33 11.77
N ASN A 75 5.67 23.04 10.93
CA ASN A 75 5.58 24.50 10.97
C ASN A 75 4.62 25.03 12.04
N GLU A 76 3.49 24.36 12.24
CA GLU A 76 2.44 24.74 13.21
C GLU A 76 2.77 24.30 14.63
N ASN A 77 3.80 23.49 14.82
CA ASN A 77 4.26 23.10 16.13
C ASN A 77 5.59 23.79 16.50
N PRO A 78 5.63 25.14 16.59
CA PRO A 78 6.75 25.84 17.21
C PRO A 78 6.92 25.42 18.67
N GLU A 79 5.90 24.80 19.28
CA GLU A 79 5.97 24.09 20.56
C GLU A 79 6.94 22.90 20.52
N VAL A 80 6.92 22.06 19.47
CA VAL A 80 7.93 20.98 19.32
C VAL A 80 9.35 21.55 19.21
N ARG A 81 9.49 22.68 18.51
CA ARG A 81 10.79 23.37 18.40
C ARG A 81 11.21 23.96 19.76
N SER A 82 10.30 24.60 20.48
CA SER A 82 10.58 25.16 21.80
C SER A 82 10.84 24.08 22.85
N TRP A 83 10.19 22.91 22.78
CA TRP A 83 10.45 21.75 23.63
C TRP A 83 11.81 21.10 23.32
N ALA A 84 12.22 21.08 22.05
CA ALA A 84 13.53 20.59 21.65
C ALA A 84 14.66 21.56 22.02
N ASP A 85 14.41 22.87 21.96
CA ASP A 85 15.37 23.93 22.32
C ASP A 85 15.43 24.19 23.84
N THR A 86 14.44 23.72 24.61
CA THR A 86 14.48 23.74 26.08
C THR A 86 15.39 22.62 26.56
N LEU A 87 16.40 22.95 27.39
CA LEU A 87 17.26 21.97 28.07
C LEU A 87 16.40 20.86 28.67
N LEU A 88 16.63 19.60 28.23
CA LEU A 88 15.89 18.43 28.69
C LEU A 88 15.76 18.50 30.22
N PRO A 89 14.54 18.42 30.78
CA PRO A 89 14.36 18.37 32.22
C PRO A 89 15.24 17.27 32.80
N ASP A 90 15.95 17.59 33.88
CA ASP A 90 16.89 16.73 34.59
C ASP A 90 16.43 15.25 34.74
N PRO A 91 15.12 14.96 34.98
CA PRO A 91 14.61 13.59 35.00
C PRO A 91 14.79 12.80 33.68
N VAL A 92 14.61 13.45 32.52
CA VAL A 92 14.73 12.83 31.19
C VAL A 92 16.21 12.67 30.81
N ALA A 93 17.05 13.65 31.15
CA ALA A 93 18.50 13.55 30.98
C ALA A 93 19.10 12.38 31.77
N ARG A 94 18.64 12.17 33.01
CA ARG A 94 19.05 11.05 33.88
C ARG A 94 18.56 9.68 33.38
N LEU A 95 17.51 9.66 32.56
CA LEU A 95 17.03 8.45 31.87
C LEU A 95 17.91 8.10 30.67
N ARG A 96 18.44 9.12 29.98
CA ARG A 96 19.36 8.98 28.84
C ARG A 96 20.76 8.54 29.27
N GLN A 97 21.16 8.85 30.49
CA GLN A 97 22.40 8.35 31.12
C GLN A 97 22.25 6.90 31.64
N ARG A 98 21.67 6.00 30.84
CA ARG A 98 21.52 4.60 31.22
C ARG A 98 22.86 3.86 31.14
N PRO A 99 23.24 3.07 32.15
CA PRO A 99 24.29 2.06 32.02
C PRO A 99 23.88 1.01 30.97
N ALA A 100 24.84 0.33 30.35
CA ALA A 100 24.56 -0.80 29.48
C ALA A 100 23.93 -1.94 30.30
N LEU A 101 22.59 -2.01 30.32
CA LEU A 101 21.84 -3.07 30.99
C LEU A 101 21.62 -4.20 29.99
N THR A 102 22.27 -5.34 30.23
CA THR A 102 22.15 -6.52 29.38
C THR A 102 21.01 -7.40 29.90
N GLY A 103 19.90 -7.43 29.16
CA GLY A 103 18.77 -8.32 29.43
C GLY A 103 17.66 -7.74 30.32
N SER A 104 16.48 -8.36 30.21
CA SER A 104 15.24 -7.89 30.86
C SER A 104 15.26 -8.00 32.39
N ALA A 105 15.96 -9.00 32.95
CA ALA A 105 16.12 -9.15 34.39
C ALA A 105 16.96 -8.02 34.99
N ALA A 106 18.08 -7.67 34.36
CA ALA A 106 18.91 -6.53 34.75
C ALA A 106 18.16 -5.20 34.62
N TYR A 107 17.24 -5.11 33.66
CA TYR A 107 16.37 -3.95 33.49
C TYR A 107 15.33 -3.81 34.62
N ALA A 108 14.69 -4.91 35.04
CA ALA A 108 13.73 -4.92 36.13
C ALA A 108 14.38 -4.61 37.48
N GLU A 109 15.58 -5.14 37.72
CA GLU A 109 16.38 -4.86 38.92
C GLU A 109 16.80 -3.39 38.97
N TYR A 110 17.32 -2.85 37.87
CA TYR A 110 17.68 -1.43 37.76
C TYR A 110 16.51 -0.47 38.05
N LEU A 111 15.30 -0.80 37.59
CA LEU A 111 14.10 -0.02 37.88
C LEU A 111 13.68 -0.12 39.34
N ARG A 112 13.95 -1.25 40.00
CA ARG A 112 13.60 -1.47 41.41
C ARG A 112 14.57 -0.77 42.37
N THR A 113 15.83 -0.59 41.97
CA THR A 113 16.87 0.05 42.80
C THR A 113 16.87 1.58 42.68
N ARG A 114 16.34 2.16 41.60
CA ARG A 114 16.21 3.62 41.48
C ARG A 114 14.96 4.12 42.20
N ASP A 115 15.09 5.24 42.91
CA ASP A 115 13.96 6.00 43.46
C ASP A 115 12.90 6.23 42.38
N ALA A 116 11.63 6.03 42.77
CA ALA A 116 10.50 6.27 41.89
C ALA A 116 10.57 7.69 41.32
N VAL A 117 10.60 7.81 39.99
CA VAL A 117 10.55 9.10 39.32
C VAL A 117 9.23 9.75 39.72
N GLN A 118 9.32 10.88 40.42
CA GLN A 118 8.16 11.67 40.84
C GLN A 118 7.26 11.92 39.63
N PRO A 119 5.94 11.68 39.73
CA PRO A 119 5.03 12.00 38.64
C PRO A 119 5.19 13.48 38.29
N ALA A 120 5.20 13.79 36.99
CA ALA A 120 5.24 15.16 36.49
C ALA A 120 3.94 15.88 36.93
N GLY A 121 3.95 16.45 38.13
CA GLY A 121 2.77 17.07 38.73
C GLY A 121 2.82 17.33 40.25
N GLY A 122 3.93 17.07 40.95
CA GLY A 122 4.03 17.28 42.40
C GLY A 122 4.85 18.51 42.79
N GLY A 123 4.28 19.71 42.69
CA GLY A 123 5.01 20.95 43.00
C GLY A 123 4.12 22.16 43.32
N ALA A 124 3.08 21.98 44.15
CA ALA A 124 2.43 23.08 44.85
C ALA A 124 2.69 22.93 46.36
N THR A 125 3.90 23.24 46.78
CA THR A 125 4.27 23.38 48.19
C THR A 125 3.78 24.74 48.70
N HIS A 126 2.55 24.80 49.21
CA HIS A 126 2.10 25.94 50.01
C HIS A 126 2.80 25.88 51.37
N GLY A 127 3.71 26.82 51.60
CA GLY A 127 4.58 26.88 52.78
C GLY A 127 3.81 26.99 54.09
N ARG A 128 4.14 26.09 55.02
CA ARG A 128 3.89 26.26 56.46
C ARG A 128 4.84 27.34 57.00
N ARG A 129 4.30 28.46 57.51
CA ARG A 129 5.04 29.42 58.36
C ARG A 129 4.65 29.18 59.82
N PRO A 130 5.57 28.82 60.72
CA PRO A 130 5.32 28.70 62.17
C PRO A 130 5.43 30.07 62.86
N GLY A 131 4.88 30.16 64.06
CA GLY A 131 4.42 31.38 64.73
C GLY A 131 5.48 32.34 65.27
N ALA A 132 5.01 33.52 65.66
CA ALA A 132 5.65 34.42 66.62
C ALA A 132 4.56 34.91 67.59
N ALA A 133 4.89 34.85 68.88
CA ALA A 133 4.12 35.36 70.00
C ALA A 133 4.08 36.89 69.98
N ASP A 134 2.93 37.45 70.35
CA ASP A 134 2.73 38.41 71.46
C ASP A 134 1.21 38.56 71.71
#